data_AF-A0A351HC47-F1
#
_entry.id   AF-A0A351HC47-F1
#
_cell.length_a   1.000
_cell.length_b   1.000
_cell.length_c   1.000
_cell.angle_alpha   90.00
_cell.angle_beta   90.00
_cell.angle_gamma   90.00
#
_symmetry.space_group_name_H-M   'P 1'
#
loop_
_entity.id
_entity.type
_entity.pdbx_description
1 polymer ?
#
loop_
_entity_poly.entity_id
_entity_poly.type
_entity_poly.pdbx_seq_one_letter_code
_entity_poly.pdbx_strand_id
1 'polypeptide(L)' 'MGFAVGWSSVPGKTYQVWSTADLSDGFTPQGDPILADESYTEVIQPWGEGQSFYQIQVLSD' A
#
# COMPACT_ATOMS: atom_id res chain seq x y z
N MET A 1 3.73 -13.76 11.75
CA MET A 1 3.80 -13.93 10.28
C MET A 1 3.08 -12.74 9.70
N GLY A 2 3.76 -11.90 8.91
CA GLY A 2 3.14 -10.74 8.27
C GLY A 2 2.36 -11.15 7.02
N PHE A 3 1.51 -10.25 6.54
CA PHE A 3 0.84 -10.38 5.24
C PHE A 3 1.57 -9.51 4.21
N ALA A 4 1.64 -9.98 2.96
CA ALA A 4 2.25 -9.24 1.86
C ALA A 4 1.16 -8.58 1.00
N VAL A 5 1.34 -7.30 0.69
CA VAL A 5 0.52 -6.56 -0.27
C VAL A 5 1.35 -6.36 -1.52
N GLY A 6 0.87 -6.88 -2.65
CA GLY A 6 1.54 -6.77 -3.94
C GLY A 6 0.62 -6.20 -5.02
N TRP A 7 1.17 -5.37 -5.91
CA TRP A 7 0.45 -4.75 -7.02
C TRP A 7 1.33 -4.56 -8.24
N SER A 8 0.70 -4.51 -9.42
CA SER A 8 1.38 -4.07 -10.64
C SER A 8 1.73 -2.58 -10.54
N SER A 9 3.00 -2.26 -10.78
CA SER A 9 3.55 -0.91 -10.68
C SER A 9 4.16 -0.45 -12.00
N VAL A 10 4.49 0.84 -12.07
CA VAL A 10 5.20 1.45 -13.18
C VAL A 10 6.51 2.01 -12.64
N PRO A 11 7.67 1.57 -13.17
CA PRO A 11 8.97 2.10 -12.77
C PRO A 11 9.01 3.63 -12.82
N GLY A 12 9.56 4.25 -11.77
CA GLY A 12 9.67 5.70 -11.62
C GLY A 12 8.41 6.39 -11.07
N LYS A 13 7.35 5.65 -10.75
CA LYS A 13 6.17 6.20 -10.05
C LYS A 13 6.26 5.95 -8.54
N THR A 14 5.81 6.93 -7.77
CA THR A 14 5.72 6.84 -6.32
C THR A 14 4.32 6.41 -5.91
N TYR A 15 4.21 5.47 -4.97
CA TYR A 15 2.96 4.90 -4.51
C TYR A 15 2.80 5.07 -3.01
N GLN A 16 1.60 5.42 -2.55
CA GLN A 16 1.22 5.36 -1.14
C GLN A 16 0.26 4.20 -0.92
N VAL A 17 0.59 3.33 0.02
CA VAL A 17 -0.32 2.31 0.53
C VAL A 17 -1.22 2.95 1.57
N TRP A 18 -2.51 2.66 1.52
CA TRP A 18 -3.47 3.06 2.53
C TRP A 18 -4.26 1.86 3.02
N SER A 19 -4.70 1.88 4.28
CA SER A 19 -5.57 0.84 4.82
C SER A 19 -6.67 1.40 5.71
N THR A 20 -7.73 0.60 5.85
CA THR A 20 -8.79 0.77 6.85
C THR A 20 -9.27 -0.60 7.34
N ALA A 21 -9.70 -0.69 8.59
CA ALA A 21 -10.37 -1.88 9.11
C ALA A 21 -11.86 -1.92 8.72
N ASP A 22 -12.46 -0.75 8.48
CA ASP A 22 -13.87 -0.58 8.14
C ASP A 22 -14.00 0.36 6.94
N LEU A 23 -14.74 -0.05 5.90
CA LEU A 23 -14.94 0.77 4.69
C LEU A 23 -15.83 1.98 4.93
N SER A 24 -16.56 2.04 6.05
CA SER A 24 -17.29 3.24 6.47
C SER A 24 -16.38 4.30 7.09
N ASP A 25 -15.19 3.91 7.53
CA ASP A 25 -14.14 4.83 7.99
C ASP A 25 -13.26 5.33 6.84
N GLY A 26 -12.49 6.37 7.12
CA GLY A 26 -11.47 6.87 6.20
C GLY A 26 -10.24 5.96 6.13
N PHE A 27 -9.61 5.92 4.97
CA PHE A 27 -8.32 5.26 4.80
C PHE A 27 -7.19 6.07 5.46
N THR A 28 -6.26 5.37 6.11
CA THR A 28 -5.07 5.95 6.74
C THR A 28 -3.80 5.51 6.01
N PRO A 29 -2.80 6.40 5.85
CA PRO A 29 -1.60 6.09 5.11
C PRO A 29 -0.77 5.08 5.90
N GLN A 30 -0.30 4.08 5.19
CA GLN A 30 0.53 3.02 5.73
C GLN A 30 1.97 3.31 5.31
N GLY A 31 2.75 3.81 6.27
CA GLY A 31 4.18 4.06 6.15
C GLY A 31 4.54 5.05 5.05
N ASP A 32 5.83 5.03 4.69
CA ASP A 32 6.37 5.96 3.72
C ASP A 32 5.98 5.59 2.28
N PRO A 33 5.86 6.58 1.37
CA PRO A 33 5.67 6.33 -0.05
C PRO A 33 6.82 5.51 -0.65
N ILE A 34 6.48 4.66 -1.62
CA ILE A 34 7.39 3.71 -2.25
C ILE A 34 7.62 4.13 -3.69
N LEU A 35 8.88 4.38 -4.05
CA LEU A 35 9.28 4.55 -5.45
C LEU A 35 9.41 3.18 -6.11
N ALA A 36 8.55 2.90 -7.09
CA ALA A 36 8.65 1.66 -7.85
C ALA A 36 9.86 1.69 -8.77
N ASP A 37 10.69 0.66 -8.70
CA ASP A 37 11.80 0.38 -9.61
C ASP A 37 11.44 -0.65 -10.70
N GLU A 38 10.48 -1.53 -10.40
CA GLU A 38 10.01 -2.59 -11.29
C GLU A 38 8.52 -2.46 -11.67
N SER A 39 8.07 -3.34 -12.57
CA SER A 39 6.66 -3.44 -12.99
C SER A 39 5.75 -4.11 -11.95
N TYR A 40 6.32 -4.57 -10.84
CA TYR A 40 5.59 -5.14 -9.72
C TYR A 40 6.24 -4.65 -8.42
N THR A 41 5.42 -4.22 -7.47
CA THR A 41 5.87 -3.82 -6.14
C THR A 41 5.21 -4.73 -5.11
N GLU A 42 5.99 -5.20 -4.15
CA GLU A 42 5.50 -5.96 -3.00
C GLU A 42 6.06 -5.36 -1.71
N VAL A 43 5.19 -5.23 -0.71
CA VAL A 43 5.60 -4.86 0.64
C VAL A 43 5.07 -5.86 1.65
N ILE A 44 5.96 -6.26 2.56
CA ILE A 44 5.61 -7.06 3.72
C ILE A 44 5.17 -6.09 4.80
N GLN A 45 3.87 -6.08 5.09
CA GLN A 45 3.29 -5.15 6.06
C GLN A 45 3.53 -5.66 7.49
N PRO A 46 4.11 -4.83 8.38
CA PRO A 46 4.12 -5.09 9.82
C PRO A 46 2.85 -4.60 10.53
N TRP A 47 1.95 -3.90 9.84
CA TRP A 47 0.89 -3.09 10.44
C TRP A 47 -0.48 -3.64 10.09
N GLY A 48 -1.34 -3.74 11.11
CA GLY A 48 -2.67 -4.34 11.01
C GLY A 48 -2.76 -5.61 11.84
N GLU A 49 -3.47 -5.52 12.96
CA GLU A 49 -3.98 -6.71 13.63
C GLU A 49 -5.32 -7.06 12.98
N GLY A 50 -5.41 -8.22 12.34
CA GLY A 50 -6.65 -8.73 11.75
C GLY A 50 -6.86 -8.41 10.26
N GLN A 51 -8.11 -8.40 9.83
CA GLN A 51 -8.50 -8.20 8.43
C GLN A 51 -8.63 -6.70 8.15
N SER A 52 -7.99 -6.21 7.09
CA SER A 52 -8.08 -4.81 6.65
C SER A 52 -8.27 -4.73 5.15
N PHE A 53 -8.86 -3.63 4.71
CA PHE A 53 -8.99 -3.26 3.31
C PHE A 53 -7.81 -2.37 2.93
N TYR A 54 -7.28 -2.56 1.73
CA TYR A 54 -6.12 -1.84 1.23
C TYR A 54 -6.44 -1.16 -0.09
N GLN A 55 -5.88 0.02 -0.28
CA GLN A 55 -5.84 0.68 -1.57
C GLN A 55 -4.44 1.22 -1.84
N ILE A 56 -4.09 1.26 -3.12
CA ILE A 56 -2.81 1.74 -3.60
C ILE A 56 -3.06 3.01 -4.41
N GLN A 57 -2.46 4.13 -4.00
CA GLN A 57 -2.56 5.40 -4.69
C GLN A 57 -1.24 5.72 -5.39
N VAL A 58 -1.29 6.08 -6.67
CA VAL A 58 -0.15 6.71 -7.35
C VAL A 58 -0.08 8.16 -6.88
N LEU A 59 1.03 8.55 -6.26
CA LEU A 59 1.33 9.95 -5.98
C LEU A 59 1.83 10.57 -7.28
N SER A 60 1.09 11.57 -7.78
CA SER A 60 1.54 12.34 -8.94
C SER A 60 2.57 13.36 -8.48
N ASP A 61 3.60 13.57 -9.29
CA ASP A 61 4.30 14.86 -9.33
C ASP A 61 3.45 15.88 -10.10
#